data_AF-A0A9P5VGI3-F1
#
_entry.id   AF-A0A9P5VGI3-F1
#
_cell.length_a   1.000
_cell.length_b   1.000
_cell.length_c   1.000
_cell.angle_alpha   90.00
_cell.angle_beta   90.00
_cell.angle_gamma   90.00
#
_symmetry.space_group_name_H-M   'P 1'
#
loop_
_entity.id
_entity.type
_entity.pdbx_description
1 polymer ?
#
loop_
_entity_poly.entity_id
_entity_poly.type
_entity_poly.pdbx_seq_one_letter_code
_entity_poly.pdbx_strand_id
1 'polypeptide(L)'
;SDMMIQKAIHSQLEGATVFTVVHRLNAVMGDYERILVLDFGKVVEFGEPWGLLNEDKGRFRGMVAGQGPENEAALMDVARDLWESRRA
;
A
#
# COMPACT_ATOMS: atom_id res chain seq x y z
N SER A 1 -12.97 13.77 -1.79
CA SER A 1 -12.53 14.20 -3.13
C SER A 1 -11.53 13.22 -3.74
N ASP A 2 -10.50 12.78 -3.01
CA ASP A 2 -9.49 11.84 -3.55
C ASP A 2 -10.03 10.44 -3.88
N MET A 3 -10.93 9.88 -3.06
CA MET A 3 -11.52 8.56 -3.32
C MET A 3 -12.30 8.49 -4.64
N MET A 4 -12.97 9.58 -5.05
CA MET A 4 -13.69 9.61 -6.33
C MET A 4 -12.72 9.63 -7.51
N ILE A 5 -11.58 10.32 -7.35
CA ILE A 5 -10.52 10.36 -8.36
C ILE A 5 -9.87 8.99 -8.48
N GLN A 6 -9.50 8.36 -7.36
CA GLN A 6 -8.95 7.00 -7.34
C GLN A 6 -9.91 6.00 -7.99
N LYS A 7 -11.21 6.08 -7.66
CA LYS A 7 -12.23 5.21 -8.26
C LYS A 7 -12.39 5.42 -9.76
N ALA A 8 -12.36 6.68 -10.23
CA ALA A 8 -12.42 6.99 -11.64
C ALA A 8 -11.20 6.44 -12.40
N ILE A 9 -10.00 6.62 -11.85
CA ILE A 9 -8.74 6.08 -12.38
C ILE A 9 -8.82 4.55 -12.47
N HIS A 10 -9.26 3.87 -11.42
CA HIS A 10 -9.37 2.41 -11.40
C HIS A 10 -10.35 1.90 -12.45
N SER A 11 -11.51 2.57 -12.60
CA SER A 11 -12.53 2.17 -13.57
C SER A 11 -12.14 2.43 -15.04
N GLN A 12 -11.35 3.46 -15.31
CA GLN A 12 -10.96 3.84 -16.67
C GLN A 12 -9.67 3.16 -17.13
N LEU A 13 -8.88 2.62 -16.21
CA LEU A 13 -7.58 1.99 -16.48
C LEU A 13 -7.61 0.47 -16.25
N GLU A 14 -8.80 -0.12 -16.21
CA GLU A 14 -8.96 -1.57 -16.14
C GLU A 14 -8.22 -2.23 -17.32
N GLY A 15 -7.20 -3.05 -17.03
CA GLY A 15 -6.33 -3.68 -18.02
C GLY A 15 -5.05 -2.91 -18.39
N ALA A 16 -4.82 -1.71 -17.84
CA ALA A 16 -3.57 -0.97 -17.98
C ALA A 16 -2.68 -1.11 -16.74
N THR A 17 -1.36 -1.06 -16.92
CA THR A 17 -0.42 -1.02 -15.80
C THR A 17 -0.38 0.39 -15.19
N VAL A 18 -0.80 0.52 -13.94
CA VAL A 18 -0.80 1.78 -13.20
C VAL A 18 0.41 1.82 -12.26
N PHE A 19 1.26 2.83 -12.42
CA PHE A 19 2.39 3.09 -11.53
C PHE A 19 2.19 4.44 -10.84
N THR A 20 1.99 4.42 -9.52
CA THR A 20 1.71 5.63 -8.74
C THR A 20 2.81 5.90 -7.74
N VAL A 21 3.32 7.13 -7.73
CA VAL A 21 4.22 7.63 -6.68
C VAL A 21 3.40 8.40 -5.65
N VAL A 22 3.46 7.96 -4.41
CA VAL A 22 2.58 8.39 -3.33
C VAL A 22 3.37 8.77 -2.09
N HIS A 23 2.91 9.83 -1.42
CA HIS A 23 3.45 10.28 -0.13
C HIS A 23 2.49 9.94 1.03
N ARG A 24 1.23 9.57 0.74
CA ARG A 24 0.23 9.15 1.73
C ARG A 24 0.01 7.65 1.63
N LEU A 25 0.32 6.93 2.71
CA LEU A 25 0.22 5.48 2.77
C LEU A 25 -1.24 4.97 2.71
N ASN A 26 -2.21 5.82 3.07
CA ASN A 26 -3.64 5.47 3.07
C ASN A 26 -4.16 5.05 1.68
N ALA A 27 -3.63 5.65 0.61
CA ALA A 27 -4.02 5.28 -0.76
C ALA A 27 -3.33 3.98 -1.23
N VAL A 28 -2.21 3.61 -0.60
CA VAL A 28 -1.38 2.47 -1.03
C VAL A 28 -1.91 1.15 -0.51
N MET A 29 -2.45 1.15 0.72
CA MET A 29 -2.95 -0.06 1.38
C MET A 29 -4.17 -0.65 0.67
N GLY A 30 -5.01 0.18 0.05
CA GLY A 30 -6.32 -0.21 -0.48
C GLY A 30 -6.32 -0.73 -1.92
N ASP A 31 -5.60 -0.03 -2.79
CA ASP A 31 -5.86 -0.08 -4.23
C ASP A 31 -4.73 -0.74 -5.05
N TYR A 32 -3.61 -1.09 -4.42
CA TYR A 32 -2.43 -1.57 -5.13
C TYR A 32 -2.12 -3.05 -4.84
N GLU A 33 -1.76 -3.77 -5.89
CA GLU A 33 -1.39 -5.18 -5.79
C GLU A 33 0.02 -5.37 -5.22
N ARG A 34 0.94 -4.45 -5.57
CA ARG A 34 2.34 -4.49 -5.15
C ARG A 34 2.85 -3.10 -4.82
N ILE A 35 3.75 -3.05 -3.85
CA ILE A 35 4.42 -1.85 -3.36
C ILE A 35 5.90 -1.96 -3.68
N LEU A 36 6.47 -0.86 -4.17
CA LEU A 36 7.90 -0.70 -4.41
C LEU A 36 8.43 0.36 -3.44
N VAL A 37 9.39 -0.01 -2.59
CA VAL A 37 10.07 0.94 -1.71
C VAL A 37 11.44 1.27 -2.29
N LEU A 38 11.71 2.56 -2.47
CA LEU A 38 12.97 3.09 -2.96
C LEU A 38 13.70 3.81 -1.82
N ASP A 39 14.99 3.51 -1.63
CA ASP A 39 15.89 4.19 -0.70
C ASP A 39 17.18 4.54 -1.45
N PHE A 40 17.59 5.81 -1.43
CA PHE A 40 18.77 6.32 -2.16
C PHE A 40 18.91 5.84 -3.62
N GLY A 41 17.79 5.81 -4.36
CA GLY A 41 17.77 5.40 -5.78
C GLY A 41 17.88 3.89 -6.01
N LYS A 42 17.79 3.08 -4.96
CA LYS A 42 17.78 1.61 -5.04
C LYS A 42 16.43 1.06 -4.56
N VAL A 43 15.98 -0.01 -5.21
CA VAL A 43 14.87 -0.81 -4.71
C VAL A 43 15.34 -1.53 -3.45
N VAL A 44 14.69 -1.23 -2.32
CA VAL A 44 14.97 -1.90 -1.04
C VAL A 44 13.93 -2.94 -0.68
N GLU A 45 12.67 -2.74 -1.11
CA GLU A 45 11.59 -3.71 -0.90
C GLU A 45 10.64 -3.71 -2.09
N PHE A 46 10.09 -4.87 -2.41
CA PHE A 46 9.07 -5.03 -3.44
C PHE A 46 8.18 -6.24 -3.13
N GLY A 47 6.87 -6.03 -3.02
CA GLY A 47 5.97 -7.13 -2.67
C GLY A 47 4.54 -6.69 -2.42
N GLU A 48 3.70 -7.64 -2.01
CA GLU A 48 2.33 -7.34 -1.58
C GLU A 48 2.34 -6.54 -0.26
N PRO A 49 1.38 -5.61 -0.06
CA PRO A 49 1.33 -4.79 1.14
C PRO A 49 1.40 -5.59 2.44
N TRP A 50 0.58 -6.65 2.55
CA TRP A 50 0.53 -7.51 3.72
C TRP A 50 1.83 -8.29 3.96
N GLY A 51 2.49 -8.75 2.88
CA GLY A 51 3.78 -9.42 2.97
C GLY A 51 4.86 -8.48 3.55
N LEU A 52 4.95 -7.26 3.01
CA LEU A 52 5.93 -6.26 3.45
C LEU A 52 5.68 -5.77 4.88
N LEU A 53 4.43 -5.75 5.34
CA LEU A 53 4.09 -5.42 6.73
C LEU A 53 4.53 -6.49 7.73
N ASN A 54 4.53 -7.76 7.30
CA ASN A 54 4.96 -8.89 8.13
C ASN A 54 6.49 -9.07 8.16
N GLU A 55 7.24 -8.34 7.32
CA GLU A 55 8.70 -8.35 7.39
C GLU A 55 9.19 -7.63 8.66
N ASP A 56 9.91 -8.37 9.49
CA ASP A 56 10.53 -7.81 10.69
C ASP A 56 11.61 -6.80 10.29
N LYS A 57 11.46 -5.57 10.78
CA LYS A 57 12.35 -4.42 10.51
C LYS A 57 12.35 -3.95 9.04
N GLY A 58 11.29 -4.25 8.28
CA GLY A 58 11.10 -3.71 6.93
C GLY A 58 11.00 -2.18 6.91
N ARG A 59 11.49 -1.55 5.82
CA ARG A 59 11.40 -0.10 5.60
C ARG A 59 9.95 0.34 5.48
N PHE A 60 9.12 -0.43 4.76
CA PHE A 60 7.70 -0.18 4.61
C PHE A 60 6.98 -0.17 5.96
N ARG A 61 7.22 -1.19 6.78
CA ARG A 61 6.68 -1.27 8.15
C ARG A 61 7.09 -0.05 8.99
N GLY A 62 8.34 0.38 8.87
CA GLY A 62 8.83 1.61 9.53
C GLY A 62 8.10 2.87 9.06
N MET A 63 7.80 3.00 7.76
CA MET A 63 7.02 4.12 7.22
C MET A 63 5.58 4.13 7.75
N VAL A 64 4.98 2.96 7.91
CA VAL A 64 3.62 2.79 8.45
C VAL A 64 3.58 3.14 9.93
N ALA A 65 4.51 2.63 10.74
CA ALA A 65 4.64 2.98 12.14
C ALA A 65 4.89 4.49 12.36
N GLY A 66 5.57 5.15 11.42
CA GLY A 66 5.79 6.60 11.43
C GLY A 66 4.53 7.46 11.29
N GLN A 67 3.39 6.89 10.90
CA GLN A 67 2.11 7.62 10.78
C GLN A 67 1.39 7.82 12.14
N GLY A 68 1.93 7.25 13.21
CA GLY A 68 1.35 7.26 14.55
C GLY A 68 0.45 6.04 14.82
N PRO A 69 0.24 5.69 16.10
CA PRO A 69 -0.35 4.40 16.50
C PRO A 69 -1.78 4.18 16.01
N GLU A 70 -2.60 5.24 15.95
CA GLU A 70 -3.98 5.15 15.45
C GLU A 70 -4.02 4.84 13.94
N ASN A 71 -3.19 5.52 13.16
CA ASN A 71 -3.11 5.31 11.72
C ASN A 71 -2.44 3.98 11.39
N GLU A 72 -1.41 3.57 12.14
CA GLU A 72 -0.75 2.28 11.98
C GLU A 72 -1.77 1.13 12.13
N ALA A 73 -2.55 1.12 13.21
CA ALA A 73 -3.57 0.10 13.43
C ALA A 73 -4.59 0.05 12.29
N ALA A 74 -5.10 1.22 11.87
CA ALA A 74 -6.06 1.30 10.77
C ALA A 74 -5.49 0.79 9.44
N LEU A 75 -4.23 1.11 9.13
CA LEU A 75 -3.57 0.65 7.91
C LEU A 75 -3.29 -0.85 7.94
N MET A 76 -2.94 -1.40 9.10
CA MET A 76 -2.73 -2.83 9.31
C MET A 76 -4.03 -3.63 9.14
N ASP A 77 -5.14 -3.13 9.69
CA ASP A 77 -6.45 -3.75 9.54
C ASP A 77 -6.90 -3.77 8.07
N VAL A 78 -6.76 -2.65 7.36
CA VAL A 78 -7.08 -2.57 5.92
C VAL A 78 -6.25 -3.57 5.10
N ALA A 79 -4.94 -3.63 5.35
CA ALA A 79 -4.05 -4.55 4.63
C ALA A 79 -4.39 -6.02 4.89
N ARG A 80 -4.77 -6.36 6.13
CA ARG A 80 -5.20 -7.71 6.52
C ARG A 80 -6.50 -8.09 5.82
N ASP A 81 -7.54 -7.27 5.93
CA ASP A 81 -8.88 -7.56 5.42
C ASP A 81 -8.86 -7.74 3.88
N LEU A 82 -8.06 -6.93 3.18
CA LEU A 82 -7.87 -7.06 1.73
C LEU A 82 -7.12 -8.34 1.36
N TRP A 83 -6.09 -8.70 2.12
CA TRP A 83 -5.35 -9.93 1.88
C TRP A 83 -6.22 -11.17 2.10
N GLU A 84 -7.08 -11.16 3.13
CA GLU A 84 -8.05 -12.23 3.38
C GLU A 84 -9.11 -12.32 2.28
N SER A 85 -9.69 -11.19 1.86
CA SER A 85 -10.75 -11.16 0.83
C SER A 85 -10.28 -11.63 -0.55
N ARG A 86 -9.00 -11.43 -0.91
CA ARG A 86 -8.41 -11.93 -2.16
C ARG A 86 -8.12 -13.44 -2.14
N ARG A 87 -8.10 -14.04 -0.95
CA ARG A 87 -7.71 -15.44 -0.74
C ARG A 87 -8.91 -16.37 -0.45
N ALA A 88 -10.09 -15.78 -0.23
CA ALA A 88 -11.39 -16.45 -0.13
C ALA A 88 -12.04 -16.63 -1.50
#